data_AF-A0A6V8DZU2-F1
#
_entry.id   AF-A0A6V8DZU2-F1
#
_cell.length_a   1.000
_cell.length_b   1.000
_cell.length_c   1.000
_cell.angle_alpha   90.00
_cell.angle_beta   90.00
_cell.angle_gamma   90.00
#
_symmetry.space_group_name_H-M   'P 1'
#
loop_
_entity.id
_entity.type
_entity.pdbx_description
1 polymer ?
#
loop_
_entity_poly.entity_id
_entity_poly.type
_entity_poly.pdbx_seq_one_letter_code
_entity_poly.pdbx_strand_id
1 'polypeptide(L)'
;QAIHKSDVAKMYTTAEGWKIGFIESITNPFCGDCSRARLSANGNIYTCLFANHGHDVRGILRMGGTSDDIKTAIQSIWKKRKDRYSEERSSLPTKSKVEMSYIGG
;
A
#
# COMPACT_ATOMS: atom_id res chain seq x y z
N GLN A 1 -1.50 13.22 -18.26
CA GLN A 1 -1.91 13.71 -16.92
C GLN A 1 -2.54 12.54 -16.18
N ALA A 2 -2.25 12.38 -14.87
CA ALA A 2 -2.88 11.35 -14.04
C ALA A 2 -4.40 11.58 -13.96
N ILE A 3 -5.18 10.52 -14.10
CA ILE A 3 -6.65 10.55 -14.03
C ILE A 3 -7.09 10.56 -12.56
N HIS A 4 -6.35 9.87 -11.70
CA HIS A 4 -6.55 9.85 -10.26
C HIS A 4 -5.30 10.30 -9.51
N LYS A 5 -5.49 10.92 -8.34
CA LYS A 5 -4.39 11.37 -7.48
C LYS A 5 -3.41 10.24 -7.10
N SER A 6 -3.93 9.02 -6.98
CA SER A 6 -3.14 7.82 -6.65
C SER A 6 -2.47 7.14 -7.85
N ASP A 7 -2.62 7.68 -9.07
CA ASP A 7 -1.93 7.13 -10.24
C ASP A 7 -0.43 7.30 -10.09
N VAL A 8 0.31 6.22 -10.33
CA VAL A 8 1.76 6.18 -10.09
C VAL A 8 2.59 6.39 -11.35
N ALA A 9 1.95 6.28 -12.52
CA ALA A 9 2.62 6.40 -13.81
C ALA A 9 2.53 7.83 -14.32
N LYS A 10 3.68 8.40 -14.69
CA LYS A 10 3.75 9.65 -15.44
C LYS A 10 3.56 9.37 -16.92
N MET A 11 2.44 9.83 -17.46
CA MET A 11 2.03 9.55 -18.84
C MET A 11 2.56 10.59 -19.83
N TYR A 12 3.04 10.11 -20.96
CA TYR A 12 3.55 10.85 -22.11
C TYR A 12 2.81 10.41 -23.38
N THR A 13 2.72 11.30 -24.36
CA THR A 13 2.13 11.00 -25.68
C THR A 13 3.16 11.26 -26.76
N THR A 14 3.38 10.33 -27.69
CA THR A 14 4.29 10.50 -28.83
C THR A 14 3.65 11.36 -29.92
N ALA A 15 4.45 11.80 -30.90
CA ALA A 15 3.95 12.58 -32.04
C ALA A 15 2.90 11.82 -32.87
N GLU A 16 3.01 10.49 -32.90
CA GLU A 16 2.10 9.58 -33.61
C GLU A 16 0.87 9.20 -32.76
N GLY A 17 0.74 9.74 -31.54
CA GLY A 17 -0.42 9.55 -30.67
C GLY A 17 -0.35 8.36 -29.70
N TRP A 18 0.78 7.64 -29.63
CA TRP A 18 0.95 6.55 -28.67
C TRP A 18 1.10 7.06 -27.24
N LYS A 19 0.57 6.33 -26.26
CA LYS A 19 0.71 6.67 -24.83
C LYS A 19 1.75 5.78 -24.17
N ILE A 20 2.70 6.37 -23.47
CA ILE A 20 3.75 5.68 -22.71
C ILE A 20 3.73 6.19 -21.27
N GLY A 21 3.86 5.30 -20.29
CA GLY A 21 3.87 5.64 -18.87
C GLY A 21 5.15 5.19 -18.18
N PHE A 22 5.76 6.08 -17.40
CA PHE A 22 6.93 5.75 -16.58
C PHE A 22 6.54 5.72 -15.10
N ILE A 23 6.92 4.64 -14.40
CA ILE A 23 6.72 4.49 -12.95
C ILE A 23 8.03 4.80 -12.25
N GLU A 24 8.14 5.99 -11.70
CA GLU A 24 9.38 6.55 -11.12
C GLU A 24 9.53 6.20 -9.64
N SER A 25 9.42 4.91 -9.27
CA SER A 25 9.33 4.43 -7.87
C SER A 25 10.49 4.77 -6.93
N ILE A 26 11.59 5.30 -7.49
CA ILE A 26 12.86 5.60 -6.83
C ILE A 26 13.13 7.11 -6.85
N THR A 27 13.11 7.72 -8.04
CA THR A 27 13.46 9.14 -8.25
C THR A 27 12.31 10.09 -7.90
N ASN A 28 11.06 9.62 -8.00
CA ASN A 28 9.86 10.40 -7.71
C ASN A 28 8.83 9.51 -6.99
N PRO A 29 9.06 9.23 -5.69
CA PRO A 29 8.20 8.34 -4.92
C PRO A 29 6.79 8.94 -4.73
N PHE A 30 5.80 8.05 -4.63
CA PHE A 30 4.37 8.39 -4.63
C PHE A 30 3.66 7.87 -3.37
N CYS A 31 4.33 7.85 -2.20
CA CYS A 31 3.72 7.32 -0.99
C CYS A 31 2.63 8.25 -0.42
N GLY A 32 2.79 9.57 -0.53
CA GLY A 32 1.85 10.57 -0.03
C GLY A 32 0.43 10.43 -0.58
N ASP A 33 0.31 9.98 -1.84
CA ASP A 33 -0.99 9.76 -2.50
C ASP A 33 -1.39 8.28 -2.59
N CYS A 34 -0.59 7.39 -1.99
CA CYS A 34 -0.87 5.96 -1.99
C CYS A 34 -2.15 5.68 -1.19
N SER A 35 -3.12 5.02 -1.82
CA SER A 35 -4.41 4.63 -1.24
C SER A 35 -4.57 3.11 -1.07
N ARG A 36 -3.49 2.34 -1.25
CA ARG A 36 -3.52 0.87 -1.22
C ARG A 36 -3.43 0.31 0.20
N ALA A 37 -4.37 -0.56 0.54
CA ALA A 37 -4.26 -1.55 1.60
C ALA A 37 -4.10 -2.95 0.97
N ARG A 38 -3.45 -3.87 1.67
CA ARG A 38 -3.24 -5.26 1.22
C ARG A 38 -3.71 -6.24 2.28
N LEU A 39 -4.34 -7.32 1.86
CA LEU A 39 -4.74 -8.42 2.74
C LEU A 39 -3.89 -9.65 2.38
N SER A 40 -3.13 -10.16 3.34
CA SER A 40 -2.38 -11.41 3.18
C SER A 40 -3.30 -12.63 3.20
N ALA A 41 -2.82 -13.76 2.67
CA ALA A 41 -3.57 -15.02 2.65
C ALA A 41 -3.99 -15.52 4.05
N ASN A 42 -3.23 -15.16 5.09
CA ASN A 42 -3.55 -15.53 6.47
C ASN A 42 -4.51 -14.56 7.16
N GLY A 43 -4.94 -13.50 6.47
CA GLY A 43 -5.93 -12.54 6.97
C GLY A 43 -5.34 -11.37 7.77
N ASN A 44 -4.07 -11.02 7.53
CA ASN A 44 -3.48 -9.79 8.07
C ASN A 44 -3.57 -8.65 7.06
N ILE A 45 -3.92 -7.45 7.53
CA ILE A 45 -3.88 -6.21 6.75
C ILE A 45 -2.51 -5.56 6.84
N TYR A 46 -1.99 -5.16 5.68
CA TYR A 46 -0.77 -4.36 5.53
C TYR A 46 -1.10 -3.04 4.84
N THR A 47 -0.54 -1.96 5.36
CA THR A 47 -0.73 -0.58 4.87
C THR A 47 0.39 -0.10 3.95
N CYS A 48 1.41 -0.94 3.73
CA CYS A 48 2.52 -0.70 2.82
C CYS A 48 3.02 -2.02 2.24
N LEU A 49 3.55 -1.96 1.01
CA LEU A 49 4.24 -3.07 0.37
C LEU A 49 5.53 -3.47 1.12
N PHE A 50 6.09 -2.53 1.88
CA PHE A 50 7.36 -2.68 2.60
C PHE A 50 7.17 -2.72 4.12
N ALA A 51 5.95 -2.97 4.59
CA ALA A 51 5.68 -3.10 6.02
C ALA A 51 6.30 -4.39 6.58
N ASN A 52 6.66 -4.35 7.86
CA ASN A 52 7.29 -5.48 8.55
C ASN A 52 6.26 -6.37 9.25
N HIS A 53 5.14 -5.77 9.66
CA HIS A 53 4.09 -6.44 10.43
C HIS A 53 2.73 -6.07 9.83
N GLY A 54 1.79 -7.01 9.90
CA GLY A 54 0.40 -6.80 9.52
C GLY A 54 -0.51 -6.84 10.74
N HIS A 55 -1.75 -6.42 10.55
CA HIS A 55 -2.78 -6.42 11.59
C HIS A 55 -3.72 -7.60 11.36
N ASP A 56 -3.83 -8.51 12.33
CA ASP A 56 -4.72 -9.67 12.26
C ASP A 56 -6.19 -9.25 12.35
N VAL A 57 -6.90 -9.29 11.22
CA VAL A 57 -8.35 -9.08 11.16
C VAL A 57 -9.13 -10.38 11.11
N ARG A 58 -8.46 -11.50 10.81
CA ARG A 58 -9.06 -12.84 10.84
C ARG A 58 -9.35 -13.29 12.27
N GLY A 59 -8.52 -12.88 13.23
CA GLY A 59 -8.74 -13.11 14.65
C GLY A 59 -10.10 -12.57 15.12
N ILE A 60 -10.49 -11.37 14.64
CA ILE A 60 -11.79 -10.75 14.97
C ILE A 60 -12.94 -11.68 14.56
N LEU A 61 -12.92 -12.18 13.32
CA LEU A 61 -13.91 -13.12 12.80
C LEU A 61 -13.94 -14.42 13.62
N ARG A 62 -12.77 -14.98 13.94
CA ARG A 62 -12.65 -16.25 14.67
C ARG A 62 -13.13 -16.18 16.11
N MET A 63 -13.09 -14.99 16.72
CA MET A 63 -13.60 -14.74 18.07
C MET A 63 -15.09 -14.36 18.08
N GLY A 64 -15.81 -14.51 16.96
CA GLY A 64 -17.24 -14.19 16.85
C GLY A 64 -17.54 -12.70 16.63
N GLY A 65 -16.55 -11.90 16.23
CA GLY A 65 -16.74 -10.50 15.90
C GLY A 65 -17.61 -10.30 14.66
N THR A 66 -18.29 -9.15 14.63
CA THR A 66 -19.22 -8.75 13.57
C THR A 66 -18.53 -8.05 12.40
N SER A 67 -19.26 -7.81 11.32
CA SER A 67 -18.78 -6.97 10.21
C SER A 67 -18.46 -5.54 10.66
N ASP A 68 -19.18 -5.01 11.64
CA ASP A 68 -18.93 -3.66 12.17
C ASP A 68 -17.66 -3.59 13.01
N ASP A 69 -17.31 -4.67 13.72
CA ASP A 69 -16.03 -4.77 14.44
C ASP A 69 -14.85 -4.75 13.45
N ILE A 70 -14.96 -5.49 12.35
CA ILE A 70 -13.94 -5.49 11.29
C ILE A 70 -13.84 -4.11 10.64
N LYS A 71 -14.97 -3.51 10.29
CA LYS A 71 -15.02 -2.15 9.72
C LYS A 71 -14.32 -1.15 10.63
N THR A 72 -14.62 -1.20 11.93
CA THR A 72 -14.01 -0.33 12.94
C THR A 72 -12.50 -0.58 13.04
N ALA A 73 -12.06 -1.83 13.04
CA ALA A 73 -10.65 -2.20 13.05
C ALA A 73 -9.91 -1.66 11.81
N ILE A 74 -10.45 -1.87 10.61
CA ILE A 74 -9.89 -1.38 9.34
C ILE A 74 -9.79 0.15 9.34
N GLN A 75 -10.84 0.85 9.74
CA GLN A 75 -10.84 2.32 9.84
C GLN A 75 -9.78 2.81 10.82
N SER A 76 -9.64 2.16 11.97
CA SER A 76 -8.63 2.51 12.99
C SER A 76 -7.21 2.30 12.47
N ILE A 77 -6.95 1.16 11.80
CA ILE A 77 -5.66 0.87 11.14
C ILE A 77 -5.35 1.94 10.10
N TRP A 78 -6.31 2.25 9.22
CA TRP A 78 -6.11 3.20 8.13
C TRP A 78 -5.87 4.64 8.63
N LYS A 79 -6.62 5.10 9.64
CA LYS A 79 -6.43 6.42 10.25
C LYS A 79 -5.06 6.60 10.92
N LYS A 80 -4.46 5.50 11.41
CA LYS A 80 -3.14 5.50 12.06
C LYS A 80 -1.99 5.29 11.07
N ARG A 81 -2.28 4.97 9.81
CA ARG A 81 -1.28 4.71 8.77
C ARG A 81 -0.36 5.91 8.61
N LYS A 82 0.95 5.65 8.65
CA LYS A 82 2.01 6.63 8.38
C LYS A 82 3.05 6.10 7.39
N ASP A 83 2.78 4.95 6.78
CA ASP A 83 3.75 4.29 5.92
C ASP A 83 4.04 5.10 4.65
N ARG A 84 5.33 5.40 4.48
CA ARG A 84 5.86 6.09 3.31
C ARG A 84 7.29 5.64 3.01
N TYR A 85 7.46 4.31 2.97
CA TYR A 85 8.78 3.67 2.83
C TYR A 85 9.63 4.26 1.70
N SER A 86 9.08 4.39 0.48
CA SER A 86 9.88 4.86 -0.66
C SER A 86 10.33 6.33 -0.51
N GLU A 87 9.61 7.15 0.25
CA GLU A 87 10.00 8.53 0.57
C GLU A 87 11.06 8.58 1.68
N GLU A 88 10.97 7.69 2.67
CA GLU A 88 11.87 7.65 3.82
C GLU A 88 13.09 6.71 3.64
N ARG A 89 13.16 5.97 2.53
CA ARG A 89 14.16 4.91 2.33
C ARG A 89 15.62 5.36 2.48
N SER A 90 15.91 6.64 2.18
CA SER A 90 17.26 7.18 2.26
C SER A 90 17.70 7.47 3.70
N SER A 91 16.75 7.64 4.63
CA SER A 91 17.01 7.99 6.03
C SER A 91 16.75 6.82 7.00
N LEU A 92 16.13 5.74 6.53
CA LEU A 92 15.81 4.58 7.36
C LEU A 92 16.83 3.46 7.16
N PRO A 93 17.24 2.77 8.25
CA PRO A 93 18.01 1.54 8.14
C PRO A 93 17.19 0.47 7.41
N THR A 94 17.88 -0.44 6.74
CA THR A 94 17.23 -1.59 6.09
C THR A 94 16.57 -2.45 7.17
N LYS A 95 15.25 -2.58 7.11
CA LYS A 95 14.48 -3.47 7.99
C LYS A 95 14.09 -4.73 7.24
N SER A 96 13.85 -5.83 7.97
CA SER A 96 13.20 -7.03 7.43
C SER A 96 11.79 -6.69 6.98
N LYS A 97 11.44 -6.99 5.74
CA LYS A 97 10.14 -6.67 5.15
C LYS A 97 9.40 -7.96 4.85
N VAL A 98 8.07 -7.87 4.80
CA VAL A 98 7.26 -8.99 4.30
C VAL A 98 7.51 -9.18 2.80
N GLU A 99 7.52 -10.44 2.35
CA GLU A 99 7.60 -10.76 0.93
C GLU A 99 6.34 -10.31 0.19
N MET A 100 6.53 -9.72 -0.99
CA MET A 100 5.40 -9.18 -1.75
C MET A 100 4.42 -10.28 -2.20
N SER A 101 4.94 -11.48 -2.49
CA SER A 101 4.14 -12.68 -2.79
C SER A 101 3.17 -13.06 -1.66
N TYR A 102 3.55 -12.81 -0.40
CA TYR A 102 2.72 -13.11 0.76
C TYR A 102 1.56 -12.12 0.94
N ILE A 103 1.71 -10.88 0.44
CA ILE A 103 0.72 -9.79 0.55
C ILE A 103 0.08 -9.43 -0.80
N GLY A 104 0.06 -10.38 -1.74
CA GLY A 104 -0.70 -10.24 -2.98
C GLY A 104 -0.04 -9.42 -4.09
N GLY A 105 1.30 -9.42 -4.19
CA GLY A 105 2.05 -9.00 -5.39
C GLY A 105 2.55 -7.57 -5.39
#